data_AF-A0A1J5LPH2-F1
#
_entry.id   AF-A0A1J5LPH2-F1
#
_cell.length_a   1.000
_cell.length_b   1.000
_cell.length_c   1.000
_cell.angle_alpha   90.00
_cell.angle_beta   90.00
_cell.angle_gamma   90.00
#
_symmetry.space_group_name_H-M   'P 1'
#
loop_
_entity.id
_entity.type
_entity.pdbx_description
1 polymer ?
#
loop_
_entity_poly.entity_id
_entity_poly.type
_entity_poly.pdbx_seq_one_letter_code
_entity_poly.pdbx_strand_id
1 'polypeptide(L)'
;MPLPVLWEDLRSLARALLAHPAPRRPELCRQILAGAARARRQAQATGRCHPRWGDGSLGAAARRFPLAPEPFPGAPDYAACLCLALTACVAGTPAEACGPAAGAIPRRPQPSVAAHRTSDAPSSSE
;
A
#
# COMPACT_ATOMS: atom_id res chain seq x y z
N MET A 1 -11.64 13.90 -11.76
CA MET A 1 -10.30 13.73 -11.15
C MET A 1 -10.39 12.97 -9.83
N PRO A 2 -9.74 11.80 -9.68
CA PRO A 2 -9.58 11.14 -8.39
C PRO A 2 -8.77 12.02 -7.43
N LEU A 3 -9.04 11.93 -6.12
CA LEU A 3 -8.19 12.59 -5.11
C LEU A 3 -6.81 11.93 -5.13
N PRO A 4 -5.73 12.69 -4.96
CA PRO A 4 -4.43 12.09 -4.70
C PRO A 4 -4.52 11.24 -3.42
N VAL A 5 -3.95 10.04 -3.47
CA VAL A 5 -3.82 9.17 -2.29
C VAL A 5 -2.57 9.59 -1.54
N LEU A 6 -2.74 9.97 -0.28
CA LEU A 6 -1.64 10.45 0.57
C LEU A 6 -1.08 9.31 1.43
N TRP A 7 0.15 9.47 1.94
CA TRP A 7 0.77 8.44 2.78
C TRP A 7 -0.02 8.19 4.06
N GLU A 8 -0.58 9.25 4.66
CA GLU A 8 -1.46 9.16 5.83
C GLU A 8 -2.78 8.43 5.54
N ASP A 9 -3.27 8.44 4.30
CA ASP A 9 -4.44 7.66 3.91
C ASP A 9 -4.11 6.17 3.93
N LEU A 10 -2.96 5.81 3.35
CA LEU A 10 -2.47 4.42 3.34
C LEU A 10 -2.20 3.91 4.76
N ARG A 11 -1.59 4.73 5.62
CA ARG A 11 -1.39 4.40 7.04
C ARG A 11 -2.73 4.22 7.76
N SER A 12 -3.68 5.13 7.56
CA SER A 12 -5.01 5.04 8.18
C SER A 12 -5.75 3.79 7.74
N LEU A 13 -5.75 3.50 6.43
CA LEU A 13 -6.38 2.30 5.87
C LEU A 13 -5.70 1.04 6.39
N ALA A 14 -4.37 0.93 6.31
CA ALA A 14 -3.64 -0.24 6.77
C ALA A 14 -3.87 -0.52 8.27
N ARG A 15 -3.92 0.53 9.10
CA ARG A 15 -4.26 0.39 10.53
C ARG A 15 -5.72 -0.04 10.76
N ALA A 16 -6.66 0.41 9.94
CA ALA A 16 -8.04 -0.04 9.99
C ALA A 16 -8.17 -1.52 9.60
N LEU A 17 -7.42 -1.97 8.59
CA LEU A 17 -7.35 -3.38 8.19
C LEU A 17 -6.69 -4.24 9.28
N LEU A 18 -5.60 -3.76 9.87
CA LEU A 18 -4.86 -4.48 10.90
C LEU A 18 -5.71 -4.73 12.16
N ALA A 19 -6.65 -3.84 12.48
CA ALA A 19 -7.59 -4.01 13.58
C ALA A 19 -8.59 -5.17 13.37
N HIS A 20 -8.57 -5.84 12.21
CA HIS A 20 -9.47 -6.93 11.85
C HIS A 20 -8.69 -8.22 11.51
N PRO A 21 -9.31 -9.41 11.74
CA PRO A 21 -8.73 -10.69 11.35
C PRO A 21 -8.37 -10.74 9.86
N ALA A 22 -7.25 -11.38 9.53
CA ALA A 22 -6.70 -11.45 8.16
C ALA A 22 -7.74 -11.79 7.07
N PRO A 23 -8.66 -12.76 7.24
CA PRO A 23 -9.65 -13.10 6.22
C PRO A 23 -10.64 -11.97 5.90
N ARG A 24 -10.87 -11.02 6.83
CA ARG A 24 -11.83 -9.91 6.65
C ARG A 24 -11.21 -8.69 5.98
N ARG A 25 -9.87 -8.58 5.97
CA ARG A 25 -9.16 -7.39 5.49
C ARG A 25 -9.46 -7.05 4.02
N PRO A 26 -9.52 -8.01 3.06
CA PRO A 26 -9.81 -7.68 1.66
C PRO A 26 -11.20 -7.09 1.43
N GLU A 27 -12.22 -7.67 2.08
CA GLU A 27 -13.59 -7.14 2.00
C GLU A 27 -13.69 -5.74 2.64
N LEU A 28 -13.09 -5.57 3.82
CA LEU A 28 -13.06 -4.27 4.50
C LEU A 28 -12.36 -3.20 3.65
N CYS A 29 -11.24 -3.55 2.99
CA CYS A 29 -10.54 -2.64 2.10
C CYS A 29 -11.44 -2.15 0.96
N ARG A 30 -12.14 -3.07 0.28
CA ARG A 30 -13.12 -2.73 -0.78
C ARG A 30 -14.25 -1.86 -0.25
N GLN A 31 -14.78 -2.19 0.94
CA GLN A 31 -15.84 -1.42 1.57
C GLN A 31 -15.42 0.03 1.85
N ILE A 32 -14.22 0.24 2.41
CA ILE A 32 -13.70 1.58 2.71
C ILE A 32 -13.50 2.38 1.42
N LEU A 33 -12.91 1.79 0.39
CA LEU A 33 -12.70 2.45 -0.91
C LEU A 33 -14.03 2.85 -1.57
N ALA A 34 -15.00 1.94 -1.60
CA ALA A 34 -16.35 2.23 -2.11
C ALA A 34 -17.05 3.33 -1.29
N GLY A 35 -16.85 3.31 0.02
CA GLY A 35 -17.33 4.34 0.94
C GLY A 35 -16.75 5.73 0.64
N ALA A 36 -15.43 5.83 0.48
CA ALA A 36 -14.74 7.06 0.09
C ALA A 36 -15.24 7.58 -1.26
N ALA A 37 -15.37 6.70 -2.26
CA ALA A 37 -15.90 7.07 -3.57
C ALA A 37 -17.34 7.58 -3.50
N ARG A 38 -18.20 6.95 -2.69
CA ARG A 38 -19.57 7.41 -2.45
C ARG A 38 -19.60 8.76 -1.76
N ALA A 39 -18.77 8.97 -0.74
CA ALA A 39 -18.67 10.23 -0.03
C ALA A 39 -18.26 11.37 -0.96
N ARG A 40 -17.28 11.13 -1.83
CA ARG A 40 -16.84 12.10 -2.83
C ARG A 40 -17.97 12.50 -3.78
N ARG A 41 -18.73 11.53 -4.32
CA ARG A 41 -19.86 11.83 -5.20
C ARG A 41 -20.91 12.70 -4.50
N GLN A 42 -21.23 12.39 -3.24
CA GLN A 42 -22.17 13.21 -2.47
C GLN A 42 -21.62 14.61 -2.19
N ALA A 43 -20.35 14.73 -1.79
CA ALA A 43 -19.72 16.01 -1.51
C ALA A 43 -19.67 16.90 -2.77
N GLN A 44 -19.41 16.31 -3.94
CA GLN A 44 -19.48 17.02 -5.22
C GLN A 44 -20.90 17.46 -5.59
N ALA A 45 -21.91 16.65 -5.29
CA ALA A 45 -23.30 16.97 -5.60
C ALA A 45 -23.94 17.97 -4.63
N THR A 46 -23.51 17.98 -3.36
CA THR A 46 -24.21 18.69 -2.27
C THR A 46 -23.35 19.70 -1.51
N GLY A 47 -22.04 19.72 -1.75
CA GLY A 47 -21.08 20.52 -0.96
C GLY A 47 -20.87 20.03 0.48
N ARG A 48 -21.53 18.95 0.91
CA ARG A 48 -21.51 18.46 2.30
C ARG A 48 -20.82 17.11 2.42
N CYS A 49 -20.10 16.92 3.51
CA CYS A 49 -19.49 15.63 3.85
C CYS A 49 -20.56 14.53 4.02
N HIS A 50 -20.22 13.30 3.62
CA HIS A 50 -21.08 12.15 3.81
C HIS A 50 -21.06 11.70 5.28
N PRO A 51 -22.23 11.54 5.95
CA PRO A 51 -22.29 11.32 7.39
C PRO A 51 -21.55 10.06 7.85
N ARG A 52 -21.62 8.99 7.06
CA ARG A 52 -20.93 7.72 7.35
C ARG A 52 -19.47 7.64 6.91
N TRP A 53 -19.08 8.37 5.88
CA TRP A 53 -17.85 8.09 5.11
C TRP A 53 -16.89 9.29 5.03
N GLY A 54 -17.27 10.45 5.57
CA GLY A 54 -16.42 11.63 5.62
C GLY A 54 -16.49 12.49 4.36
N ASP A 55 -15.39 13.20 4.10
CA ASP A 55 -15.24 14.20 3.03
C ASP A 55 -14.97 13.60 1.64
N GLY A 56 -14.82 12.27 1.55
CA GLY A 56 -14.48 11.56 0.32
C GLY A 56 -13.00 11.24 0.15
N SER A 57 -12.14 11.64 1.10
CA SER A 57 -10.78 11.12 1.20
C SER A 57 -10.76 9.69 1.74
N LEU A 58 -9.72 8.95 1.38
CA LEU A 58 -9.55 7.56 1.82
C LEU A 58 -9.28 7.50 3.33
N GLY A 59 -8.45 8.41 3.86
CA GLY A 59 -8.16 8.50 5.29
C GLY A 59 -9.39 8.87 6.11
N ALA A 60 -10.25 9.78 5.65
CA ALA A 60 -11.48 10.11 6.38
C ALA A 60 -12.45 8.92 6.44
N ALA A 61 -12.53 8.11 5.37
CA ALA A 61 -13.33 6.89 5.36
C ALA A 61 -12.72 5.81 6.27
N ALA A 62 -11.40 5.59 6.22
CA ALA A 62 -10.71 4.61 7.06
C ALA A 62 -10.83 4.92 8.56
N ARG A 63 -10.74 6.19 8.95
CA ARG A 63 -10.88 6.65 10.35
C ARG A 63 -12.29 6.48 10.94
N ARG A 64 -13.26 5.96 10.15
CA ARG A 64 -14.58 5.56 10.64
C ARG A 64 -14.60 4.14 11.22
N PHE A 65 -13.48 3.43 11.13
CA PHE A 65 -13.28 2.11 11.70
C PHE A 65 -12.28 2.19 12.87
N PRO A 66 -12.20 1.18 13.74
CA PRO A 66 -11.13 1.07 14.72
C PRO A 66 -9.76 1.04 14.01
N LEU A 67 -8.83 1.85 14.50
CA LEU A 67 -7.45 1.86 14.01
C LEU A 67 -6.57 1.14 15.03
N ALA A 68 -5.86 0.09 14.61
CA ALA A 68 -4.83 -0.53 15.43
C ALA A 68 -3.74 0.51 15.81
N PRO A 69 -3.02 0.35 16.92
CA PRO A 69 -1.76 1.06 17.14
C PRO A 69 -0.85 0.88 15.93
N GLU A 70 -0.09 1.92 15.57
CA GLU A 70 0.71 1.87 14.36
C GLU A 70 2.02 1.10 14.60
N PRO A 71 2.26 -0.03 13.90
CA PRO A 71 3.52 -0.74 13.96
C PRO A 71 4.55 -0.14 13.00
N PHE A 72 5.80 -0.60 13.11
CA PHE A 72 6.80 -0.31 12.09
C PHE A 72 6.41 -0.90 10.73
N PRO A 73 6.71 -0.23 9.59
CA PRO A 73 6.35 -0.71 8.26
C PRO A 73 6.84 -2.12 7.91
N GLY A 74 7.93 -2.57 8.54
CA GLY A 74 8.49 -3.92 8.35
C GLY A 74 7.77 -5.04 9.13
N ALA A 75 6.79 -4.72 9.98
CA ALA A 75 6.01 -5.74 10.68
C ALA A 75 5.14 -6.51 9.66
N PRO A 76 5.22 -7.86 9.58
CA PRO A 76 4.65 -8.62 8.46
C PRO A 76 3.16 -8.36 8.21
N ASP A 77 2.35 -8.36 9.27
CA ASP A 77 0.91 -8.12 9.16
C ASP A 77 0.57 -6.70 8.70
N TYR A 78 1.32 -5.71 9.18
CA TYR A 78 1.12 -4.32 8.79
C TYR A 78 1.60 -4.06 7.37
N ALA A 79 2.74 -4.64 6.98
CA ALA A 79 3.24 -4.61 5.61
C ALA A 79 2.24 -5.23 4.64
N ALA A 80 1.63 -6.37 4.98
CA ALA A 80 0.58 -6.99 4.17
C ALA A 80 -0.65 -6.06 4.02
N CYS A 81 -1.04 -5.36 5.09
CA CYS A 81 -2.13 -4.37 5.04
C CYS A 81 -1.78 -3.15 4.16
N LEU A 82 -0.53 -2.66 4.22
CA LEU A 82 -0.04 -1.59 3.36
C LEU A 82 -0.01 -2.00 1.88
N CYS A 83 0.48 -3.21 1.59
CA CYS A 83 0.46 -3.78 0.24
C CYS A 83 -0.98 -3.88 -0.29
N LEU A 84 -1.91 -4.43 0.51
CA LEU A 84 -3.31 -4.53 0.14
C LEU A 84 -3.93 -3.15 -0.16
N ALA A 85 -3.65 -2.15 0.67
CA ALA A 85 -4.09 -0.77 0.45
C ALA A 85 -3.56 -0.20 -0.87
N LEU A 86 -2.25 -0.31 -1.11
CA LEU A 86 -1.59 0.18 -2.33
C LEU A 86 -2.15 -0.51 -3.59
N THR A 87 -2.23 -1.84 -3.59
CA THR A 87 -2.76 -2.61 -4.72
C THR A 87 -4.19 -2.21 -5.05
N ALA A 88 -5.04 -2.03 -4.04
CA ALA A 88 -6.42 -1.64 -4.24
C ALA A 88 -6.58 -0.20 -4.76
N CYS A 89 -5.72 0.72 -4.31
CA CYS A 89 -5.70 2.10 -4.83
C CYS A 89 -5.32 2.17 -6.31
N VAL A 90 -4.33 1.38 -6.75
CA VAL A 90 -3.92 1.31 -8.16
C VAL A 90 -5.01 0.66 -9.03
N ALA A 91 -5.67 -0.40 -8.54
CA ALA A 91 -6.75 -1.04 -9.27
C ALA A 91 -7.99 -0.14 -9.44
N GLY A 92 -8.20 0.83 -8.54
CA GLY A 92 -9.31 1.77 -8.55
C GLY A 92 -9.12 3.01 -9.43
N THR A 93 -7.92 3.26 -9.95
CA THR A 93 -7.72 4.33 -10.94
C THR A 93 -8.24 3.85 -12.31
N PRO A 94 -9.15 4.57 -12.99
CA PRO A 94 -9.45 4.25 -14.38
C PRO A 94 -8.14 4.33 -15.17
N ALA A 95 -7.86 3.30 -15.97
CA ALA A 95 -6.59 3.10 -16.67
C ALA A 95 -6.20 4.22 -17.67
N GLU A 96 -7.03 5.26 -17.83
CA GLU A 96 -6.85 6.36 -18.80
C GLU A 96 -5.99 7.55 -18.31
N ALA A 97 -5.15 7.36 -17.30
CA ALA A 97 -4.05 8.30 -17.01
C ALA A 97 -2.66 7.73 -17.38
N CYS A 98 -2.61 6.61 -18.10
CA CYS A 98 -1.36 6.10 -18.67
C CYS A 98 -1.04 6.81 -19.99
N GLY A 99 -0.59 8.05 -19.89
CA GLY A 99 0.39 8.56 -20.86
C GLY A 99 1.76 8.00 -20.50
N PRO A 100 2.60 7.57 -21.47
CA PRO A 100 3.89 6.98 -21.15
C PRO A 100 4.85 8.07 -20.68
N ALA A 101 5.02 8.21 -19.37
CA ALA A 101 6.15 8.94 -18.81
C ALA A 101 7.22 7.93 -18.36
N ALA A 102 8.14 7.72 -19.29
CA ALA A 102 9.51 7.24 -19.13
C ALA A 102 10.02 7.12 -17.69
N GLY A 103 10.50 5.92 -17.36
CA GLY A 103 11.23 5.67 -16.12
C GLY A 103 11.42 4.19 -15.86
N ALA A 104 11.88 3.43 -16.85
CA ALA A 104 12.47 2.13 -16.56
C ALA A 104 13.61 2.37 -15.57
N ILE A 105 13.42 2.01 -14.31
CA ILE A 105 14.51 1.96 -13.34
C ILE A 105 15.49 0.93 -13.89
N PRO A 106 16.68 1.32 -14.38
CA PRO A 106 17.64 0.34 -14.84
C PRO A 106 17.99 -0.53 -13.63
N ARG A 107 17.69 -1.83 -13.72
CA ARG A 107 18.17 -2.79 -12.73
C ARG A 107 19.70 -2.71 -12.74
N ARG A 108 20.30 -2.22 -11.64
CA ARG A 108 21.74 -2.33 -11.45
C ARG A 108 22.11 -3.81 -11.60
N PRO A 109 23.03 -4.19 -12.49
CA PRO A 109 23.55 -5.55 -12.50
C PRO A 109 24.18 -5.83 -11.13
N GLN A 110 23.76 -6.93 -10.52
CA GLN A 110 24.34 -7.40 -9.26
C GLN A 110 25.82 -7.73 -9.53
N PRO A 111 26.78 -7.30 -8.68
CA PRO A 111 28.15 -7.76 -8.81
C PRO A 111 28.17 -9.28 -8.60
N SER A 112 28.63 -10.00 -9.62
CA SER A 112 28.91 -11.43 -9.54
C SER A 112 29.94 -11.66 -8.43
N VAL A 113 29.55 -12.39 -7.39
CA VAL A 113 30.46 -12.76 -6.31
C VAL A 113 31.42 -13.82 -6.88
N ALA A 114 32.55 -13.35 -7.41
CA ALA A 114 33.61 -14.24 -7.89
C ALA A 114 34.11 -15.08 -6.71
N ALA A 115 34.10 -16.39 -6.89
CA ALA A 115 34.57 -17.37 -5.93
C ALA A 115 36.04 -17.11 -5.57
N HIS A 116 36.28 -16.58 -4.37
CA HIS A 116 37.57 -16.69 -3.70
C HIS A 116 37.62 -18.03 -2.98
N ARG A 117 38.26 -19.03 -3.59
CA ARG A 117 39.10 -19.97 -2.85
C ARG A 117 40.37 -20.21 -3.65
N THR A 118 41.41 -19.52 -3.18
CA THR A 118 42.80 -19.77 -3.47
C THR A 118 43.17 -21.20 -3.10
N SER A 119 43.94 -21.80 -4.00
CA SER A 119 44.74 -23.00 -3.75
C SER A 119 45.78 -22.68 -2.68
N ASP A 120 45.88 -23.52 -1.65
CA ASP A 120 47.11 -23.67 -0.88
C ASP A 120 47.33 -25.16 -0.61
N ALA A 121 48.40 -25.67 -1.23
CA ALA A 121 48.99 -26.96 -0.92
C ALA A 121 49.85 -26.84 0.34
N PRO A 122 50.08 -27.94 1.06
CA PRO A 122 51.33 -28.10 1.78
C PRO A 122 52.14 -29.27 1.21
N SER A 123 53.42 -28.94 1.04
CA SER A 123 54.55 -29.84 0.86
C SER A 123 54.81 -30.61 2.17
N SER A 124 54.96 -31.94 2.09
CA SER A 124 55.63 -32.85 3.05
C SER A 124 55.80 -34.18 2.31
N SER A 125 57.00 -34.55 1.83
CA SER A 125 58.07 -35.22 2.58
C SER A 125 57.65 -36.55 3.20
N GLU A 126 57.84 -37.64 2.46
CA GLU A 126 58.48 -38.91 2.90
C GLU A 126 58.85 -39.76 1.67
#